data_AF-A0A4Q4C045-F1
#
_entry.id   AF-A0A4Q4C045-F1
#
_cell.length_a   1.000
_cell.length_b   1.000
_cell.length_c   1.000
_cell.angle_alpha   90.00
_cell.angle_beta   90.00
_cell.angle_gamma   90.00
#
_symmetry.space_group_name_H-M   'P 1'
#
loop_
_entity.id
_entity.type
_entity.pdbx_description
1 polymer ?
#
loop_
_entity_poly.entity_id
_entity_poly.type
_entity_poly.pdbx_seq_one_letter_code
_entity_poly.pdbx_strand_id
1 'polypeptide(L)'
;MFNLLVGLPTGGSLAKERVFEGTQPEVRTRLQASGDELKALTELPTLAMPELQAQDEQLARVGRITRITPSGRDYLLTFEPNRRISPIPTSEILAMIHELDVSNRFGLNRTYLTVKDLDLHRTLLERDGASDITRPSREYLNFPTISPEPNLVATMMPFADEFKPVYETIQRAAHAENMRCERADTIWEKHAIMDDVLTLLCTASVVVVDYSSRNSNVFYELGITHTLGRPCIPIAQSVDDIPFDLRSFRTLIYETTPVGLQKLQSELTTRIRSLTS
;
A
#
# COMPACT_ATOMS: atom_id res chain seq x y z
N MET A 1 9.79 8.08 11.17
CA MET A 1 9.92 9.45 11.71
C MET A 1 8.91 10.37 11.06
N PHE A 2 8.36 11.30 11.82
CA PHE A 2 7.52 12.37 11.31
C PHE A 2 7.69 13.66 12.11
N ASN A 3 7.30 14.78 11.53
CA ASN A 3 7.26 16.08 12.18
C ASN A 3 5.87 16.33 12.77
N LEU A 4 5.80 16.72 14.04
CA LEU A 4 4.59 17.27 14.64
C LEU A 4 4.74 18.78 14.78
N LEU A 5 3.93 19.52 14.03
CA LEU A 5 3.89 20.99 14.02
C LEU A 5 2.61 21.46 14.72
N VAL A 6 2.77 22.10 15.88
CA VAL A 6 1.65 22.61 16.69
C VAL A 6 1.58 24.14 16.54
N GLY A 7 0.38 24.70 16.41
CA GLY A 7 0.10 26.13 16.34
C GLY A 7 0.28 26.79 14.98
N LEU A 8 0.80 26.07 13.99
CA LEU A 8 1.00 26.56 12.62
C LEU A 8 0.39 25.60 11.59
N PRO A 9 -0.94 25.38 11.59
CA PRO A 9 -1.60 24.43 10.68
C PRO A 9 -1.45 24.78 9.19
N THR A 10 -1.08 26.02 8.87
CA THR A 10 -0.81 26.53 7.50
C THR A 10 0.65 26.96 7.29
N GLY A 11 1.54 26.71 8.25
CA GLY A 11 2.87 27.30 8.28
C GLY A 11 2.89 28.74 8.81
N GLY A 12 4.10 29.28 9.05
CA GLY A 12 4.29 30.61 9.65
C GLY A 12 5.67 30.77 10.31
N SER A 13 5.79 31.81 11.15
CA SER A 13 7.04 32.10 11.89
C SER A 13 7.14 31.26 13.15
N LEU A 14 8.26 30.57 13.35
CA LEU A 14 8.56 29.77 14.52
C LEU A 14 9.93 30.16 15.11
N ALA A 15 9.99 30.49 16.39
CA ALA A 15 11.25 30.81 17.05
C ALA A 15 12.25 29.65 16.95
N LYS A 16 13.53 29.95 16.67
CA LYS A 16 14.59 28.93 16.47
C LYS A 16 14.72 27.96 17.64
N GLU A 17 14.50 28.44 18.86
CA GLU A 17 14.55 27.66 20.11
C GLU A 17 13.40 26.64 20.26
N ARG A 18 12.31 26.82 19.49
CA ARG A 18 11.12 25.95 19.49
C ARG A 18 11.14 24.90 18.38
N VAL A 19 12.22 24.90 17.58
CA VAL A 19 12.51 23.84 16.62
C VAL A 19 13.22 22.70 17.34
N PHE A 20 12.73 21.48 17.15
CA PHE A 20 13.13 20.27 17.88
C PHE A 20 12.75 20.25 19.37
N GLU A 21 11.76 21.04 19.77
CA GLU A 21 11.32 21.10 21.15
C GLU A 21 10.67 19.78 21.58
N GLY A 22 11.27 19.07 22.54
CA GLY A 22 10.78 17.76 22.98
C GLY A 22 11.14 16.59 22.04
N THR A 23 11.97 16.82 21.02
CA THR A 23 12.57 15.74 20.22
C THR A 23 13.53 14.95 21.10
N GLN A 24 13.42 13.62 21.07
CA GLN A 24 14.31 12.75 21.84
C GLN A 24 15.79 12.95 21.42
N PRO A 25 16.76 12.93 22.35
CA PRO A 25 18.17 13.18 22.05
C PRO A 25 18.76 12.25 20.97
N GLU A 26 18.31 10.99 20.95
CA GLU A 26 18.74 10.00 19.95
C GLU A 26 18.29 10.39 18.54
N VAL A 27 17.03 10.82 18.39
CA VAL A 27 16.46 11.27 17.11
C VAL A 27 17.20 12.49 16.60
N ARG A 28 17.49 13.45 17.50
CA ARG A 28 18.25 14.66 17.15
C ARG A 28 19.65 14.32 16.63
N THR A 29 20.35 13.41 17.32
CA THR A 29 21.68 12.94 16.89
C THR A 29 21.65 12.32 15.49
N ARG A 30 20.62 11.53 15.16
CA ARG A 30 20.46 10.96 13.80
C ARG A 30 20.20 12.01 12.73
N LEU A 31 19.42 13.05 13.05
CA LEU A 31 19.15 14.15 12.11
C LEU A 31 20.43 14.98 11.86
N GLN A 32 21.25 15.17 12.88
CA GLN A 32 22.56 15.84 12.78
C GLN A 32 23.56 15.05 11.94
N ALA A 33 23.56 13.72 12.05
CA ALA A 33 24.41 12.85 11.26
C ALA A 33 24.13 12.94 9.74
N SER A 34 22.96 13.45 9.34
CA SER A 34 22.58 13.65 7.94
C SER A 34 23.15 14.95 7.33
N GLY A 35 23.90 15.75 8.11
CA GLY A 35 24.63 16.94 7.65
C GLY A 35 23.84 18.25 7.69
N ASP A 36 22.55 18.23 7.37
CA ASP A 36 21.64 19.38 7.45
C ASP A 36 20.31 18.99 8.09
N GLU A 37 20.15 19.33 9.38
CA GLU A 37 18.95 19.03 10.16
C GLU A 37 17.69 19.67 9.56
N LEU A 38 17.80 20.86 8.93
CA LEU A 38 16.65 21.57 8.36
C LEU A 38 16.19 20.90 7.06
N LYS A 39 17.13 20.45 6.24
CA LYS A 39 16.82 19.65 5.04
C LYS A 39 16.20 18.30 5.41
N ALA A 40 16.65 17.68 6.50
CA ALA A 40 16.05 16.45 6.99
C ALA A 40 14.57 16.64 7.38
N LEU A 41 14.22 17.79 7.99
CA LEU A 41 12.82 18.11 8.31
C LEU A 41 11.92 18.20 7.08
N THR A 42 12.41 18.70 5.95
CA THR A 42 11.58 18.83 4.73
C THR A 42 11.27 17.48 4.05
N GLU A 43 12.10 16.45 4.29
CA GLU A 43 11.89 15.11 3.74
C GLU A 43 10.85 14.30 4.53
N LEU A 44 10.65 14.65 5.80
CA LEU A 44 9.75 13.94 6.71
C LEU A 44 8.27 14.32 6.48
N PRO A 45 7.34 13.35 6.60
CA PRO A 45 5.92 13.67 6.66
C PRO A 45 5.64 14.54 7.89
N THR A 46 4.70 15.47 7.77
CA THR A 46 4.37 16.45 8.80
C THR A 46 2.89 16.40 9.15
N LEU A 47 2.59 16.19 10.43
CA LEU A 47 1.28 16.39 11.02
C LEU A 47 1.24 17.82 11.59
N ALA A 48 0.47 18.70 10.94
CA ALA A 48 0.29 20.08 11.38
C ALA A 48 -1.07 20.25 12.05
N MET A 49 -1.12 20.87 13.23
CA MET A 49 -2.35 21.06 14.00
C MET A 49 -2.36 22.42 14.70
N PRO A 50 -3.55 22.99 14.99
CA PRO A 50 -3.66 24.20 15.78
C PRO A 50 -3.31 23.95 17.26
N GLU A 51 -3.09 25.03 18.00
CA GLU A 51 -3.04 24.99 19.47
C GLU A 51 -4.45 24.74 20.02
N LEU A 52 -4.55 24.01 21.14
CA LEU A 52 -5.86 23.69 21.76
C LEU A 52 -6.62 24.91 22.28
N GLN A 53 -5.93 26.03 22.51
CA GLN A 53 -6.52 27.29 22.96
C GLN A 53 -6.95 28.19 21.79
N ALA A 54 -6.66 27.82 20.54
CA ALA A 54 -7.04 28.60 19.39
C ALA A 54 -8.57 28.59 19.21
N GLN A 55 -9.15 29.76 18.94
CA GLN A 55 -10.59 29.95 18.70
C GLN A 55 -11.06 29.42 17.32
N ASP A 56 -10.13 29.03 16.45
CA ASP A 56 -10.36 28.66 15.05
C ASP A 56 -10.37 27.13 14.79
N GLU A 57 -10.59 26.75 13.52
CA GLU A 57 -10.62 25.37 12.96
C GLU A 57 -9.70 24.40 13.71
N GLN A 58 -10.29 23.54 14.55
CA GLN A 58 -9.62 22.46 15.28
C GLN A 58 -9.37 21.25 14.38
N LEU A 59 -8.68 21.47 13.25
CA LEU A 59 -8.37 20.46 12.26
C LEU A 59 -6.86 20.34 12.09
N ALA A 60 -6.34 19.14 12.37
CA ALA A 60 -5.01 18.72 11.99
C ALA A 60 -4.98 18.28 10.52
N ARG A 61 -3.83 18.44 9.87
CA ARG A 61 -3.62 18.10 8.46
C ARG A 61 -2.29 17.37 8.31
N VAL A 62 -2.29 16.33 7.48
CA VAL A 62 -1.07 15.63 7.10
C VAL A 62 -0.54 16.23 5.81
N GLY A 63 0.76 16.49 5.76
CA GLY A 63 1.41 17.13 4.61
C GLY A 63 2.92 17.08 4.73
N ARG A 64 3.59 18.07 4.14
CA ARG A 64 5.05 18.23 4.22
C ARG A 64 5.43 19.68 4.44
N ILE A 65 6.54 19.88 5.14
CA ILE A 65 7.20 21.19 5.17
C ILE A 65 8.02 21.30 3.88
N THR A 66 7.66 22.21 3.00
CA THR A 66 8.32 22.37 1.70
C THR A 66 9.51 23.31 1.76
N ARG A 67 9.50 24.25 2.71
CA ARG A 67 10.57 25.24 2.86
C ARG A 67 10.72 25.69 4.31
N ILE A 68 11.97 25.83 4.73
CA ILE A 68 12.37 26.42 6.01
C ILE A 68 13.38 27.52 5.71
N THR A 69 13.09 28.78 6.06
CA THR A 69 13.99 29.91 5.79
C THR A 69 14.29 30.67 7.07
N PRO A 70 15.57 30.93 7.40
CA PRO A 70 15.92 31.71 8.59
C PRO A 70 15.47 33.17 8.43
N SER A 71 14.81 33.71 9.45
CA SER A 71 14.36 35.10 9.54
C SER A 71 14.70 35.66 10.93
N GLY A 72 15.87 36.27 11.07
CA GLY A 72 16.35 36.81 12.35
C GLY A 72 16.47 35.73 13.44
N ARG A 73 15.62 35.82 14.48
CA ARG A 73 15.52 34.84 15.58
C ARG A 73 14.55 33.69 15.31
N ASP A 74 13.86 33.72 14.17
CA ASP A 74 12.81 32.77 13.81
C ASP A 74 13.18 32.00 12.53
N TYR A 75 12.42 30.95 12.26
CA TYR A 75 12.33 30.26 10.99
C TYR A 75 10.93 30.49 10.40
N LEU A 76 10.90 30.84 9.11
CA LEU A 76 9.67 30.85 8.33
C LEU A 76 9.45 29.46 7.72
N LEU A 77 8.38 28.79 8.16
CA LEU A 77 7.98 27.46 7.71
C LEU A 77 6.88 27.56 6.65
N THR A 78 7.05 26.87 5.53
CA THR A 78 5.99 26.66 4.53
C THR A 78 5.51 25.23 4.62
N PHE A 79 4.24 25.03 4.96
CA PHE A 79 3.60 23.73 5.05
C PHE A 79 2.59 23.56 3.90
N GLU A 80 2.69 22.43 3.20
CA GLU A 80 1.76 22.05 2.15
C GLU A 80 0.96 20.82 2.58
N PRO A 81 -0.37 20.95 2.81
CA PRO A 81 -1.21 19.82 3.19
C PRO A 81 -1.43 18.87 2.01
N ASN A 82 -1.38 17.57 2.28
CA ASN A 82 -1.72 16.54 1.31
C ASN A 82 -3.25 16.47 1.13
N ARG A 83 -3.74 16.94 -0.01
CA ARG A 83 -5.19 17.00 -0.32
C ARG A 83 -5.86 15.63 -0.45
N ARG A 84 -5.09 14.53 -0.54
CA ARG A 84 -5.63 13.16 -0.55
C ARG A 84 -5.99 12.64 0.83
N ILE A 85 -5.57 13.33 1.89
CA ILE A 85 -5.83 12.96 3.28
C ILE A 85 -6.83 13.95 3.86
N SER A 86 -7.98 13.45 4.31
CA SER A 86 -8.99 14.28 4.95
C SER A 86 -8.43 14.95 6.21
N PRO A 87 -8.81 16.21 6.50
CA PRO A 87 -8.45 16.86 7.75
C PRO A 87 -8.92 16.04 8.96
N ILE A 88 -8.11 16.00 10.01
CA ILE A 88 -8.30 15.18 11.21
C ILE A 88 -8.70 16.11 12.36
N PRO A 89 -9.89 15.99 12.94
CA PRO A 89 -10.26 16.73 14.14
C PRO A 89 -9.20 16.64 15.27
N THR A 90 -8.88 17.77 15.89
CA THR A 90 -7.89 17.83 16.97
C THR A 90 -8.30 16.98 18.19
N SER A 91 -9.60 16.80 18.42
CA SER A 91 -10.14 15.87 19.42
C SER A 91 -9.66 14.43 19.21
N GLU A 92 -9.43 14.01 17.97
CA GLU A 92 -8.95 12.67 17.65
C GLU A 92 -7.45 12.55 17.87
N ILE A 93 -6.67 13.60 17.55
CA ILE A 93 -5.25 13.67 17.88
C ILE A 93 -5.03 13.62 19.40
N LEU A 94 -5.91 14.26 20.17
CA LEU A 94 -5.91 14.20 21.62
C LEU A 94 -6.15 12.78 22.16
N ALA A 95 -7.04 12.02 21.53
CA ALA A 95 -7.31 10.64 21.93
C ALA A 95 -6.08 9.73 21.76
N MET A 96 -5.21 10.04 20.79
CA MET A 96 -3.97 9.29 20.48
C MET A 96 -2.69 9.95 21.02
N ILE A 97 -2.79 10.91 21.95
CA ILE A 97 -1.63 11.69 22.43
C ILE A 97 -0.53 10.81 23.06
N HIS A 98 -0.94 9.70 23.69
CA HIS A 98 -0.04 8.71 24.27
C HIS A 98 0.67 7.86 23.21
N GLU A 99 -0.02 7.52 22.12
CA GLU A 99 0.54 6.73 21.01
C GLU A 99 1.51 7.55 20.14
N LEU A 100 1.27 8.86 20.03
CA LEU A 100 2.16 9.81 19.37
C LEU A 100 3.40 10.19 20.21
N ASP A 101 3.60 9.54 21.37
CA ASP A 101 4.66 9.81 22.34
C ASP A 101 4.75 11.31 22.71
N VAL A 102 3.62 12.00 22.84
CA VAL A 102 3.60 13.42 23.21
C VAL A 102 3.67 13.54 24.74
N SER A 103 4.87 13.29 25.27
CA SER A 103 5.13 13.23 26.72
C SER A 103 5.45 14.59 27.38
N ASN A 104 5.38 15.71 26.65
CA ASN A 104 5.85 17.02 27.15
C ASN A 104 4.85 17.66 28.13
N ARG A 105 5.34 18.01 29.33
CA ARG A 105 4.59 18.64 30.46
C ARG A 105 3.90 19.99 30.15
N PHE A 106 4.05 20.53 28.94
CA PHE A 106 3.46 21.81 28.51
C PHE A 106 2.27 21.69 27.55
N GLY A 107 1.86 20.48 27.15
CA GLY A 107 0.66 20.23 26.35
C GLY A 107 0.69 20.86 24.94
N LEU A 108 -0.35 20.59 24.15
CA LEU A 108 -0.57 21.14 22.79
C LEU A 108 -1.03 22.62 22.84
N ASN A 109 -0.55 23.37 23.83
CA ASN A 109 -0.98 24.72 24.18
C ASN A 109 0.02 25.80 23.76
N ARG A 110 1.06 25.43 22.99
CA ARG A 110 2.05 26.38 22.47
C ARG A 110 2.56 25.93 21.11
N THR A 111 2.99 26.90 20.32
CA THR A 111 3.52 26.67 18.98
C THR A 111 4.93 26.10 19.06
N TYR A 112 5.14 24.89 18.54
CA TYR A 112 6.44 24.21 18.47
C TYR A 112 6.51 23.20 17.31
N LEU A 113 7.74 22.79 16.97
CA LEU A 113 8.00 21.70 16.02
C LEU A 113 8.84 20.61 16.71
N THR A 114 8.32 19.38 16.76
CA THR A 114 9.04 18.21 17.30
C THR A 114 9.15 17.12 16.24
N VAL A 115 10.22 16.31 16.31
CA VAL A 115 10.34 15.10 15.50
C VAL A 115 10.07 13.89 16.38
N LYS A 116 9.22 13.00 15.88
CA LYS A 116 8.85 11.73 16.54
C LYS A 116 9.41 10.56 15.77
N ASP A 117 9.95 9.56 16.48
CA ASP A 117 10.47 8.33 15.87
C ASP A 117 9.41 7.26 15.70
N LEU A 118 8.28 7.66 15.11
CA LEU A 118 7.16 6.78 14.80
C LEU A 118 6.84 6.88 13.31
N ASP A 119 6.08 5.92 12.81
CA ASP A 119 5.50 5.96 11.47
C ASP A 119 4.11 6.58 11.56
N LEU A 120 3.99 7.83 11.08
CA LEU A 120 2.73 8.59 11.10
C LEU A 120 1.62 7.85 10.36
N HIS A 121 1.91 7.16 9.25
CA HIS A 121 0.89 6.45 8.49
C HIS A 121 0.38 5.26 9.30
N ARG A 122 1.27 4.48 9.92
CA ARG A 122 0.88 3.38 10.79
C ARG A 122 0.01 3.86 11.95
N THR A 123 0.45 4.89 12.69
CA THR A 123 -0.30 5.40 13.85
C THR A 123 -1.68 5.96 13.45
N LEU A 124 -1.79 6.62 12.29
CA LEU A 124 -3.07 7.08 11.78
C LEU A 124 -3.95 5.95 11.21
N LEU A 125 -3.38 4.85 10.72
CA LEU A 125 -4.13 3.66 10.27
C LEU A 125 -4.57 2.74 11.42
N GLU A 126 -3.84 2.77 12.53
CA GLU A 126 -4.19 2.09 13.78
C GLU A 126 -5.36 2.79 14.50
N ARG A 127 -5.53 4.11 14.30
CA ARG A 127 -6.70 4.91 14.74
C ARG A 127 -8.03 4.46 14.14
N ASP A 128 -8.06 4.12 12.85
CA ASP A 128 -9.29 3.73 12.13
C ASP A 128 -9.72 2.30 12.49
N GLY A 129 -9.99 2.03 13.78
CA GLY A 129 -10.39 0.72 14.31
C GLY A 129 -11.74 0.17 13.80
N ALA A 130 -12.05 0.30 12.50
CA ALA A 130 -13.29 0.02 11.78
C ALA A 130 -14.26 1.21 11.73
N SER A 131 -14.16 1.98 10.65
CA SER A 131 -15.35 2.53 9.98
C SER A 131 -15.17 2.38 8.47
N ASP A 132 -15.68 1.26 7.95
CA ASP A 132 -15.85 0.90 6.53
C ASP A 132 -14.62 0.59 5.65
N ILE A 133 -13.65 -0.14 6.20
CA ILE A 133 -12.97 -1.16 5.38
C ILE A 133 -13.14 -2.47 6.12
N THR A 134 -13.97 -3.37 5.60
CA THR A 134 -14.07 -4.76 6.02
C THR A 134 -12.67 -5.36 5.96
N ARG A 135 -11.92 -5.33 7.07
CA ARG A 135 -10.67 -6.09 7.15
C ARG A 135 -11.10 -7.56 7.11
N PRO A 136 -10.68 -8.35 6.11
CA PRO A 136 -11.06 -9.75 6.05
C PRO A 136 -10.63 -10.44 7.35
N SER A 137 -11.51 -11.31 7.87
CA SER A 137 -11.26 -12.01 9.12
C SER A 137 -9.90 -12.74 9.07
N ARG A 138 -9.03 -12.42 10.04
CA ARG A 138 -7.75 -13.13 10.26
C ARG A 138 -7.94 -14.57 10.73
N GLU A 139 -9.17 -14.98 11.04
CA GLU A 139 -9.50 -16.36 11.38
C GLU A 139 -9.35 -17.29 10.16
N TYR A 140 -9.63 -16.77 8.96
CA TYR A 140 -9.64 -17.56 7.73
C TYR A 140 -8.63 -17.08 6.67
N LEU A 141 -8.28 -15.80 6.66
CA LEU A 141 -7.36 -15.21 5.70
C LEU A 141 -6.37 -14.26 6.39
N ASN A 142 -5.10 -14.66 6.49
CA ASN A 142 -4.03 -13.82 7.01
C ASN A 142 -3.28 -13.13 5.88
N PHE A 143 -3.67 -11.89 5.58
CA PHE A 143 -3.00 -11.10 4.55
C PHE A 143 -1.62 -10.64 5.04
N PRO A 144 -0.53 -11.03 4.36
CA PRO A 144 0.79 -10.62 4.74
C PRO A 144 1.04 -9.15 4.36
N THR A 145 1.86 -8.45 5.15
CA THR A 145 2.28 -7.08 4.85
C THR A 145 3.54 -7.11 3.98
N ILE A 146 3.37 -7.41 2.70
CA ILE A 146 4.47 -7.52 1.73
C ILE A 146 4.19 -6.61 0.53
N SER A 147 5.23 -5.96 0.01
CA SER A 147 5.13 -5.13 -1.19
C SER A 147 5.03 -5.98 -2.46
N PRO A 148 4.28 -5.53 -3.48
CA PRO A 148 4.21 -6.21 -4.77
C PRO A 148 5.58 -6.28 -5.46
N GLU A 149 5.88 -7.41 -6.08
CA GLU A 149 7.02 -7.60 -6.97
C GLU A 149 6.63 -7.22 -8.40
N PRO A 150 7.31 -6.25 -9.04
CA PRO A 150 6.92 -5.73 -10.35
C PRO A 150 7.07 -6.75 -11.50
N ASN A 151 7.86 -7.80 -11.29
CA ASN A 151 8.18 -8.82 -12.29
C ASN A 151 7.58 -10.19 -11.98
N LEU A 152 6.52 -10.27 -11.18
CA LEU A 152 5.86 -11.52 -10.81
C LEU A 152 4.46 -11.63 -11.41
N VAL A 153 4.24 -12.70 -12.18
CA VAL A 153 2.94 -13.18 -12.64
C VAL A 153 2.51 -14.35 -11.77
N ALA A 154 1.33 -14.26 -11.15
CA ALA A 154 0.72 -15.43 -10.50
C ALA A 154 -0.24 -16.12 -11.46
N THR A 155 -0.36 -17.45 -11.34
CA THR A 155 -1.31 -18.25 -12.12
C THR A 155 -2.23 -19.04 -11.20
N MET A 156 -3.53 -18.92 -11.43
CA MET A 156 -4.58 -19.76 -10.84
C MET A 156 -5.22 -20.59 -11.93
N MET A 157 -5.13 -21.90 -11.82
CA MET A 157 -5.65 -22.80 -12.84
C MET A 157 -5.92 -24.18 -12.25
N PRO A 158 -6.75 -25.00 -12.90
CA PRO A 158 -6.90 -26.39 -12.50
C PRO A 158 -5.55 -27.14 -12.52
N PHE A 159 -5.36 -28.04 -11.57
CA PHE A 159 -4.08 -28.73 -11.33
C PHE A 159 -3.94 -30.06 -12.09
N ALA A 160 -4.97 -30.49 -12.84
CA ALA A 160 -4.91 -31.75 -13.57
C ALA A 160 -3.82 -31.70 -14.66
N ASP A 161 -3.18 -32.85 -14.92
CA ASP A 161 -2.03 -32.96 -15.85
C ASP A 161 -2.32 -32.42 -17.26
N GLU A 162 -3.58 -32.46 -17.69
CA GLU A 162 -4.03 -31.91 -18.97
C GLU A 162 -3.80 -30.40 -19.11
N PHE A 163 -3.68 -29.67 -17.99
CA PHE A 163 -3.41 -28.24 -17.98
C PHE A 163 -1.91 -27.89 -17.96
N LYS A 164 -1.03 -28.89 -17.85
CA LYS A 164 0.43 -28.65 -17.87
C LYS A 164 0.90 -27.89 -19.12
N PRO A 165 0.47 -28.23 -20.35
CA PRO A 165 0.85 -27.47 -21.54
C PRO A 165 0.35 -26.02 -21.53
N VAL A 166 -0.81 -25.78 -20.91
CA VAL A 166 -1.36 -24.42 -20.73
C VAL A 166 -0.48 -23.64 -19.77
N TYR A 167 -0.08 -24.24 -18.64
CA TYR A 167 0.81 -23.60 -17.68
C TYR A 167 2.17 -23.23 -18.29
N GLU A 168 2.81 -24.17 -19.00
CA GLU A 168 4.07 -23.93 -19.72
C GLU A 168 3.92 -22.79 -20.76
N THR A 169 2.74 -22.65 -21.35
CA THR A 169 2.43 -21.55 -22.27
C THR A 169 2.34 -20.20 -21.55
N ILE A 170 1.72 -20.14 -20.38
CA ILE A 170 1.66 -18.95 -19.53
C ILE A 170 3.08 -18.56 -19.07
N GLN A 171 3.89 -19.53 -18.64
CA GLN A 171 5.28 -19.30 -18.26
C GLN A 171 6.11 -18.70 -19.41
N ARG A 172 5.97 -19.24 -20.62
CA ARG A 172 6.63 -18.69 -21.82
C ARG A 172 6.18 -17.26 -22.11
N ALA A 173 4.88 -16.97 -21.94
CA ALA A 173 4.35 -15.64 -22.16
C ALA A 173 4.88 -14.61 -21.16
N ALA A 174 4.99 -14.97 -19.87
CA ALA A 174 5.57 -14.13 -18.82
C ALA A 174 7.08 -13.92 -19.03
N HIS A 175 7.82 -14.97 -19.37
CA HIS A 175 9.26 -14.90 -19.62
C HIS A 175 9.59 -14.00 -20.82
N ALA A 176 8.73 -13.94 -21.83
CA ALA A 176 8.89 -13.00 -22.96
C ALA A 176 8.90 -11.53 -22.52
N GLU A 177 8.27 -11.21 -21.39
CA GLU A 177 8.25 -9.87 -20.77
C GLU A 177 9.24 -9.75 -19.59
N ASN A 178 10.21 -10.67 -19.46
CA ASN A 178 11.18 -10.74 -18.35
C ASN A 178 10.54 -10.89 -16.97
N MET A 179 9.37 -11.52 -16.90
CA MET A 179 8.65 -11.77 -15.66
C MET A 179 8.77 -13.23 -15.24
N ARG A 180 8.81 -13.45 -13.92
CA ARG A 180 8.69 -14.77 -13.29
C ARG A 180 7.21 -15.15 -13.27
N CYS A 181 6.93 -16.43 -13.45
CA CYS A 181 5.58 -16.97 -13.38
C CYS A 181 5.54 -18.07 -12.31
N GLU A 182 4.68 -17.89 -11.32
CA GLU A 182 4.47 -18.84 -10.24
C GLU A 182 3.01 -19.26 -10.19
N ARG A 183 2.76 -20.54 -9.94
CA ARG A 183 1.43 -21.11 -9.77
C ARG A 183 1.17 -21.31 -8.28
N ALA A 184 -0.02 -20.93 -7.82
CA ALA A 184 -0.41 -20.97 -6.41
C ALA A 184 -0.29 -22.37 -5.75
N ASP A 185 -0.33 -23.42 -6.56
CA ASP A 185 -0.25 -24.83 -6.15
C ASP A 185 1.15 -25.46 -6.31
N THR A 186 2.17 -24.77 -6.83
CA THR A 186 3.56 -25.32 -6.85
C THR A 186 4.13 -25.46 -5.42
N ILE A 187 3.38 -24.96 -4.45
CA ILE A 187 3.65 -24.98 -3.01
C ILE A 187 2.89 -26.15 -2.33
N TRP A 188 2.18 -27.00 -3.09
CA TRP A 188 1.28 -28.02 -2.54
C TRP A 188 1.95 -29.33 -2.09
N GLU A 189 3.22 -29.57 -2.43
CA GLU A 189 3.92 -30.79 -1.99
C GLU A 189 4.26 -30.80 -0.49
N LYS A 190 4.10 -29.68 0.23
CA LYS A 190 4.32 -29.61 1.68
C LYS A 190 3.36 -28.63 2.36
N HIS A 191 2.14 -29.06 2.68
CA HIS A 191 1.25 -28.37 3.64
C HIS A 191 1.01 -26.86 3.37
N ALA A 192 0.67 -26.45 2.15
CA ALA A 192 0.34 -25.05 1.86
C ALA A 192 -0.89 -24.62 2.67
N ILE A 193 -0.65 -23.72 3.62
CA ILE A 193 -1.68 -22.98 4.34
C ILE A 193 -2.20 -21.91 3.36
N MET A 194 -3.47 -21.52 3.44
CA MET A 194 -4.03 -20.40 2.65
C MET A 194 -3.12 -19.17 2.61
N ASP A 195 -2.29 -18.99 3.63
CA ASP A 195 -1.27 -17.95 3.76
C ASP A 195 -0.23 -17.92 2.62
N ASP A 196 0.16 -19.06 2.04
CA ASP A 196 1.14 -19.10 0.93
C ASP A 196 0.51 -18.60 -0.37
N VAL A 197 -0.73 -19.03 -0.64
CA VAL A 197 -1.53 -18.52 -1.75
C VAL A 197 -1.72 -17.02 -1.58
N LEU A 198 -2.13 -16.56 -0.39
CA LEU A 198 -2.26 -15.13 -0.09
C LEU A 198 -0.96 -14.37 -0.30
N THR A 199 0.18 -14.94 0.09
CA THR A 199 1.49 -14.34 -0.14
C THR A 199 1.75 -14.13 -1.62
N LEU A 200 1.56 -15.17 -2.44
CA LEU A 200 1.72 -15.08 -3.89
C LEU A 200 0.79 -14.03 -4.51
N LEU A 201 -0.48 -13.98 -4.10
CA LEU A 201 -1.44 -13.02 -4.63
C LEU A 201 -1.16 -11.58 -4.18
N CYS A 202 -0.62 -11.40 -2.98
CA CYS A 202 -0.19 -10.10 -2.48
C CYS A 202 1.09 -9.61 -3.15
N THR A 203 1.98 -10.50 -3.57
CA THR A 203 3.24 -10.13 -4.24
C THR A 203 3.08 -10.01 -5.75
N ALA A 204 2.12 -10.69 -6.39
CA ALA A 204 1.94 -10.64 -7.83
C ALA A 204 1.58 -9.24 -8.36
N SER A 205 2.20 -8.87 -9.48
CA SER A 205 1.87 -7.66 -10.25
C SER A 205 0.65 -7.87 -11.16
N VAL A 206 0.50 -9.08 -11.71
CA VAL A 206 -0.61 -9.49 -12.56
C VAL A 206 -0.93 -10.96 -12.30
N VAL A 207 -2.21 -11.33 -12.44
CA VAL A 207 -2.69 -12.68 -12.23
C VAL A 207 -3.31 -13.23 -13.51
N VAL A 208 -2.90 -14.41 -13.95
CA VAL A 208 -3.59 -15.18 -15.01
C VAL A 208 -4.53 -16.17 -14.32
N VAL A 209 -5.79 -16.19 -14.73
CA VAL A 209 -6.82 -17.04 -14.10
C VAL A 209 -7.51 -17.90 -15.14
N ASP A 210 -7.50 -19.22 -14.97
CA ASP A 210 -8.14 -20.17 -15.89
C ASP A 210 -9.48 -20.66 -15.35
N TYR A 211 -10.58 -20.25 -15.99
CA TYR A 211 -11.94 -20.64 -15.60
C TYR A 211 -12.35 -22.04 -16.08
N SER A 212 -11.54 -22.69 -16.91
CA SER A 212 -11.85 -24.01 -17.48
C SER A 212 -12.18 -25.02 -16.39
N SER A 213 -13.09 -25.96 -16.69
CA SER A 213 -13.62 -26.97 -15.75
C SER A 213 -14.41 -26.42 -14.55
N ARG A 214 -14.60 -25.09 -14.47
CA ARG A 214 -15.30 -24.41 -13.37
C ARG A 214 -14.78 -24.78 -11.97
N ASN A 215 -13.46 -24.82 -11.83
CA ASN A 215 -12.81 -25.22 -10.58
C ASN A 215 -13.15 -24.26 -9.43
N SER A 216 -13.75 -24.77 -8.35
CA SER A 216 -14.19 -23.97 -7.20
C SER A 216 -13.04 -23.26 -6.47
N ASN A 217 -11.84 -23.87 -6.43
CA ASN A 217 -10.68 -23.28 -5.77
C ASN A 217 -10.20 -22.06 -6.55
N VAL A 218 -10.16 -22.16 -7.88
CA VAL A 218 -9.80 -21.02 -8.74
C VAL A 218 -10.76 -19.85 -8.55
N PHE A 219 -12.07 -20.11 -8.42
CA PHE A 219 -13.03 -19.03 -8.16
C PHE A 219 -12.93 -18.45 -6.75
N TYR A 220 -12.58 -19.26 -5.75
CA TYR A 220 -12.30 -18.78 -4.40
C TYR A 220 -11.10 -17.84 -4.39
N GLU A 221 -10.00 -18.23 -5.02
CA GLU A 221 -8.79 -17.42 -5.17
C GLU A 221 -9.03 -16.16 -6.02
N LEU A 222 -9.86 -16.27 -7.07
CA LEU A 222 -10.29 -15.12 -7.88
C LEU A 222 -11.02 -14.08 -7.01
N GLY A 223 -11.93 -14.50 -6.13
CA GLY A 223 -12.64 -13.60 -5.21
C GLY A 223 -11.68 -12.82 -4.31
N ILE A 224 -10.67 -13.49 -3.77
CA ILE A 224 -9.60 -12.86 -2.98
C ILE A 224 -8.81 -11.87 -3.85
N THR A 225 -8.51 -12.25 -5.08
CA THR A 225 -7.71 -11.45 -6.02
C THR A 225 -8.41 -10.17 -6.45
N HIS A 226 -9.72 -10.25 -6.71
CA HIS A 226 -10.57 -9.10 -6.93
C HIS A 226 -10.59 -8.18 -5.69
N THR A 227 -10.64 -8.75 -4.50
CA THR A 227 -10.58 -7.99 -3.24
C THR A 227 -9.25 -7.24 -3.08
N LEU A 228 -8.14 -7.85 -3.51
CA LEU A 228 -6.81 -7.23 -3.53
C LEU A 228 -6.64 -6.18 -4.65
N GLY A 229 -7.61 -6.04 -5.56
CA GLY A 229 -7.54 -5.12 -6.69
C GLY A 229 -6.46 -5.48 -7.72
N ARG A 230 -6.06 -6.76 -7.79
CA ARG A 230 -4.99 -7.19 -8.71
C ARG A 230 -5.49 -7.26 -10.15
N PRO A 231 -4.72 -6.76 -11.13
CA PRO A 231 -5.04 -6.94 -12.54
C PRO A 231 -5.11 -8.44 -12.89
N CYS A 232 -6.25 -8.86 -13.44
CA CYS A 232 -6.48 -10.24 -13.85
C CYS A 232 -6.51 -10.37 -15.38
N ILE A 233 -5.97 -11.47 -15.90
CA ILE A 233 -6.08 -11.91 -17.29
C ILE A 233 -6.84 -13.23 -17.28
N PRO A 234 -8.17 -13.20 -17.48
CA PRO A 234 -8.97 -14.42 -17.52
C PRO A 234 -8.73 -15.20 -18.81
N ILE A 235 -8.60 -16.52 -18.70
CA ILE A 235 -8.54 -17.46 -19.81
C ILE A 235 -9.56 -18.59 -19.60
N ALA A 236 -10.04 -19.22 -20.67
CA ALA A 236 -10.93 -20.38 -20.59
C ALA A 236 -10.89 -21.20 -21.88
N GLN A 237 -11.14 -22.51 -21.80
CA GLN A 237 -11.30 -23.38 -22.97
C GLN A 237 -12.66 -23.18 -23.66
N SER A 238 -13.70 -22.91 -22.89
CA SER A 238 -15.05 -22.62 -23.41
C SER A 238 -15.65 -21.38 -22.78
N VAL A 239 -16.50 -20.68 -23.52
CA VAL A 239 -17.35 -19.60 -22.99
C VAL A 239 -18.33 -20.13 -21.95
N ASP A 240 -18.69 -21.41 -22.04
CA ASP A 240 -19.57 -22.08 -21.08
C ASP A 240 -18.90 -22.27 -19.71
N ASP A 241 -17.59 -22.22 -19.63
CA ASP A 241 -16.87 -22.29 -18.35
C ASP A 241 -16.92 -20.96 -17.58
N ILE A 242 -17.31 -19.86 -18.23
CA ILE A 242 -17.33 -18.53 -17.64
C ILE A 242 -18.66 -18.30 -16.88
N PRO A 243 -18.61 -18.12 -15.54
CA PRO A 243 -19.79 -17.77 -14.75
C PRO A 243 -20.42 -16.46 -15.25
N PHE A 244 -21.74 -16.36 -15.14
CA PHE A 244 -22.51 -15.22 -15.66
C PHE A 244 -21.95 -13.86 -15.19
N ASP A 245 -21.64 -13.74 -13.89
CA ASP A 245 -21.13 -12.52 -13.28
C ASP A 245 -19.73 -12.12 -13.77
N LEU A 246 -18.99 -13.06 -14.38
CA LEU A 246 -17.63 -12.82 -14.89
C LEU A 246 -17.60 -12.58 -16.41
N ARG A 247 -18.74 -12.73 -17.12
CA ARG A 247 -18.80 -12.56 -18.59
C ARG A 247 -18.58 -11.12 -19.06
N SER A 248 -18.72 -10.13 -18.17
CA SER A 248 -18.39 -8.73 -18.48
C SER A 248 -16.89 -8.49 -18.61
N PHE A 249 -16.05 -9.37 -18.03
CA PHE A 249 -14.61 -9.30 -18.19
C PHE A 249 -14.18 -9.96 -19.50
N ARG A 250 -13.20 -9.35 -20.17
CA ARG A 250 -12.65 -9.89 -21.41
C ARG A 250 -11.79 -11.11 -21.11
N THR A 251 -12.35 -12.30 -21.35
CA THR A 251 -11.66 -13.60 -21.24
C THR A 251 -11.05 -14.02 -22.57
N LEU A 252 -9.82 -14.54 -22.54
CA LEU A 252 -9.19 -15.15 -23.70
C LEU A 252 -9.65 -16.60 -23.84
N ILE A 253 -10.33 -16.92 -24.95
CA ILE A 253 -10.73 -18.29 -25.24
C ILE A 253 -9.58 -18.99 -25.96
N TYR A 254 -9.17 -20.15 -25.46
CA TYR A 254 -8.05 -20.90 -25.98
C TYR A 254 -8.40 -22.36 -26.31
N GLU A 255 -7.58 -22.95 -27.17
CA GLU A 255 -7.61 -24.37 -27.48
C GLU A 255 -6.28 -25.00 -27.05
N THR A 256 -6.33 -26.26 -26.62
CA THR A 256 -5.14 -27.03 -26.21
C THR A 256 -4.33 -27.57 -27.40
N THR A 257 -4.76 -27.29 -28.63
CA THR A 257 -4.00 -27.62 -29.83
C THR A 257 -2.70 -26.79 -29.89
N PRO A 258 -1.63 -27.27 -30.57
CA PRO A 258 -0.38 -26.51 -30.67
C PRO A 258 -0.56 -25.08 -31.22
N VAL A 259 -1.45 -24.92 -32.21
CA VAL A 259 -1.79 -23.61 -32.79
C VAL A 259 -2.56 -22.75 -31.80
N GLY A 260 -3.51 -23.33 -31.06
CA GLY A 260 -4.25 -22.66 -30.01
C GLY A 260 -3.37 -22.15 -28.88
N LEU A 261 -2.43 -22.97 -28.41
CA LEU A 261 -1.47 -22.59 -27.37
C LEU A 261 -0.50 -21.49 -27.85
N GLN A 262 -0.06 -21.53 -29.11
CA GLN A 262 0.79 -20.48 -29.67
C GLN A 262 0.03 -19.14 -29.75
N LYS A 263 -1.25 -19.17 -30.14
CA LYS A 263 -2.11 -18.00 -30.13
C LYS A 263 -2.29 -17.46 -28.70
N LEU A 264 -2.61 -18.34 -27.75
CA LEU A 264 -2.75 -17.98 -26.33
C LEU A 264 -1.48 -17.30 -25.80
N GLN A 265 -0.30 -17.84 -26.10
CA GLN A 265 0.98 -17.23 -25.71
C GLN A 265 1.10 -15.79 -26.21
N SER A 266 0.81 -15.55 -27.48
CA SER A 266 0.90 -14.21 -28.09
C SER A 266 -0.07 -13.22 -27.46
N GLU A 267 -1.30 -13.65 -27.20
CA GLU A 267 -2.33 -12.81 -26.57
C GLU A 267 -1.99 -12.50 -25.11
N LEU A 268 -1.50 -13.50 -24.36
CA LEU A 268 -1.02 -13.34 -22.98
C LEU A 268 0.15 -12.37 -22.90
N THR A 269 1.19 -12.54 -23.73
CA THR A 269 2.36 -11.65 -23.76
C THR A 269 1.93 -10.20 -24.01
N THR A 270 1.04 -9.98 -24.99
CA THR A 270 0.51 -8.65 -25.27
C THR A 270 -0.23 -8.07 -24.07
N ARG A 271 -1.04 -8.89 -23.40
CA ARG A 271 -1.86 -8.43 -22.27
C ARG A 271 -1.01 -8.16 -21.02
N ILE A 272 -0.06 -9.04 -20.71
CA ILE A 272 0.90 -8.87 -19.61
C ILE A 272 1.62 -7.54 -19.80
N ARG A 273 2.24 -7.31 -20.97
CA ARG A 273 2.89 -6.03 -21.30
C ARG A 273 1.99 -4.84 -21.04
N SER A 274 0.75 -4.88 -21.53
CA SER A 274 -0.19 -3.75 -21.39
C SER A 274 -0.55 -3.40 -19.94
N LEU A 275 -0.41 -4.35 -19.01
CA LEU A 275 -0.74 -4.17 -17.59
C LEU A 275 0.47 -3.83 -16.73
N THR A 276 1.69 -4.06 -17.23
CA THR A 276 2.95 -3.87 -16.51
C THR A 276 3.83 -2.75 -17.08
N SER A 277 3.40 -2.10 -18.16
CA SER A 277 4.05 -0.93 -18.77
C SER A 277 3.85 0.37 -17.99
#